data_AF-A0A1F5T1J5-F1
#
_entry.id   AF-A0A1F5T1J5-F1
#
_cell.length_a   1.000
_cell.length_b   1.000
_cell.length_c   1.000
_cell.angle_alpha   90.00
_cell.angle_beta   90.00
_cell.angle_gamma   90.00
#
_symmetry.space_group_name_H-M   'P 1'
#
loop_
_entity.id
_entity.type
_entity.pdbx_description
1 polymer ?
#
loop_
_entity_poly.entity_id
_entity_poly.type
_entity_poly.pdbx_seq_one_letter_code
_entity_poly.pdbx_strand_id
1 'polypeptide(L)'
;MNDKLENYKGIKNFIEIGNQIKNKIKDYLEKIERKSEFNIDKYEMGFNKDNRFSSAKIEVSVDAYTGTFGNSGVSIVTIVKDSKVFKDFFIKVLNKHFNELMIETADEIIDSAKTKNLEAIKELEDMLKTLKLETKEPKS
;
A
#
# COMPACT_ATOMS: atom_id res chain seq x y z
N MET A 1 12.08 -23.84 7.00
CA MET A 1 11.52 -23.33 8.28
C MET A 1 11.77 -21.82 8.44
N ASN A 2 12.89 -21.28 7.96
CA ASN A 2 13.16 -19.83 7.96
C ASN A 2 12.19 -19.02 7.07
N ASP A 3 11.92 -19.45 5.84
CA ASP A 3 11.08 -18.69 4.89
C ASP A 3 9.64 -18.45 5.40
N LYS A 4 9.05 -19.42 6.12
CA LYS A 4 7.69 -19.28 6.68
C LYS A 4 7.65 -18.33 7.88
N LEU A 5 8.72 -18.33 8.69
CA LEU A 5 8.86 -17.41 9.81
C LEU A 5 9.09 -15.98 9.31
N GLU A 6 9.83 -15.82 8.21
CA GLU A 6 9.99 -14.54 7.51
C GLU A 6 8.67 -14.07 6.88
N ASN A 7 7.90 -14.96 6.27
CA ASN A 7 6.60 -14.62 5.68
C ASN A 7 5.61 -14.13 6.75
N TYR A 8 5.54 -14.80 7.91
CA TYR A 8 4.72 -14.35 9.04
C TYR A 8 5.17 -13.01 9.64
N LYS A 9 6.49 -12.80 9.77
CA LYS A 9 7.05 -11.50 10.18
C LYS A 9 6.69 -10.40 9.18
N GLY A 10 6.73 -10.70 7.88
CA GLY A 10 6.31 -9.81 6.81
C GLY A 10 4.84 -9.41 6.91
N ILE A 11 3.94 -10.37 7.14
CA ILE A 11 2.50 -10.13 7.34
C ILE A 11 2.25 -9.23 8.57
N LYS A 12 2.89 -9.52 9.71
CA LYS A 12 2.77 -8.68 10.91
C LYS A 12 3.24 -7.25 10.65
N ASN A 13 4.36 -7.10 9.95
CA ASN A 13 4.91 -5.79 9.61
C ASN A 13 3.93 -4.96 8.75
N PHE A 14 3.21 -5.57 7.81
CA PHE A 14 2.22 -4.87 6.99
C PHE A 14 1.05 -4.36 7.84
N ILE A 15 0.50 -5.22 8.71
CA ILE A 15 -0.58 -4.83 9.62
C ILE A 15 -0.14 -3.69 10.55
N GLU A 16 1.09 -3.75 11.05
CA GLU A 16 1.66 -2.70 11.88
C GLU A 16 1.77 -1.37 11.12
N ILE A 17 2.35 -1.38 9.92
CA ILE A 17 2.51 -0.18 9.08
C ILE A 17 1.16 0.46 8.76
N GLY A 18 0.18 -0.33 8.31
CA GLY A 18 -1.16 0.19 7.99
C GLY A 18 -1.83 0.84 9.22
N ASN A 19 -1.78 0.18 10.38
CA ASN A 19 -2.33 0.75 11.61
C ASN A 19 -1.58 2.01 12.06
N GLN A 20 -0.25 2.04 11.93
CA GLN A 20 0.55 3.22 12.23
C GLN A 20 0.13 4.42 11.37
N ILE A 21 -0.05 4.22 10.06
CA ILE A 21 -0.49 5.29 9.14
C ILE A 21 -1.86 5.82 9.55
N LYS A 22 -2.85 4.95 9.75
CA LYS A 22 -4.23 5.36 10.13
C LYS A 22 -4.25 6.13 11.45
N ASN A 23 -3.58 5.60 12.47
CA ASN A 23 -3.56 6.23 13.79
C ASN A 23 -2.86 7.59 13.74
N LYS A 24 -1.72 7.71 13.05
CA LYS A 24 -1.00 8.98 12.95
C LYS A 24 -1.80 10.06 12.22
N ILE A 25 -2.52 9.70 11.18
CA ILE A 25 -3.38 10.64 10.45
C ILE A 25 -4.55 11.08 11.33
N LYS A 26 -5.22 10.14 12.00
CA LYS A 26 -6.32 10.45 12.91
C LYS A 26 -5.86 11.35 14.06
N ASP A 27 -4.76 10.98 14.72
CA ASP A 27 -4.15 11.76 15.81
C ASP A 27 -3.79 13.17 15.34
N TYR A 28 -3.23 13.30 14.13
CA TYR A 28 -2.88 14.59 13.55
C TYR A 28 -4.12 15.44 13.32
N LEU A 29 -5.16 14.90 12.67
CA LEU A 29 -6.40 15.63 12.42
C LEU A 29 -7.05 16.11 13.73
N GLU A 30 -7.13 15.24 14.74
CA GLU A 30 -7.67 15.57 16.06
C GLU A 30 -6.86 16.68 16.78
N LYS A 31 -5.53 16.70 16.60
CA LYS A 31 -4.67 17.76 17.12
C LYS A 31 -4.87 19.08 16.40
N ILE A 32 -5.09 19.06 15.09
CA ILE A 32 -5.32 20.30 14.31
C ILE A 32 -6.69 20.91 14.61
N GLU A 33 -7.72 20.08 14.82
CA GLU A 33 -9.03 20.55 15.28
C GLU A 33 -8.95 21.26 16.64
N ARG A 34 -8.09 20.75 17.54
CA ARG A 34 -7.84 21.30 18.88
C ARG A 34 -6.53 22.09 18.96
N LYS A 35 -6.08 22.70 17.86
CA LYS A 35 -4.75 23.32 17.78
C LYS A 35 -4.44 24.35 18.86
N SER A 36 -5.47 25.06 19.37
CA SER A 36 -5.34 26.01 20.48
C SER A 36 -4.99 25.32 21.80
N GLU A 37 -5.49 24.12 22.04
CA GLU A 37 -5.19 23.32 23.24
C GLU A 37 -3.75 22.79 23.22
N PHE A 38 -3.24 22.51 22.03
CA PHE A 38 -1.90 21.97 21.82
C PHE A 38 -0.83 23.03 21.52
N ASN A 39 -1.17 24.33 21.54
CA ASN A 39 -0.28 25.42 21.14
C ASN A 39 0.37 25.20 19.75
N ILE A 40 -0.37 24.63 18.80
CA ILE A 40 0.11 24.35 17.44
C ILE A 40 -0.06 25.61 16.59
N ASP A 41 1.06 26.24 16.22
CA ASP A 41 1.11 27.41 15.33
C ASP A 41 1.35 27.03 13.86
N LYS A 42 2.00 25.89 13.61
CA LYS A 42 2.34 25.39 12.27
C LYS A 42 1.80 23.99 12.05
N TYR A 43 1.02 23.84 10.99
CA TYR A 43 0.47 22.55 10.59
C TYR A 43 0.29 22.51 9.09
N GLU A 44 0.88 21.50 8.47
CA GLU A 44 0.67 21.20 7.06
C GLU A 44 0.90 19.71 6.84
N MET A 45 -0.02 19.07 6.13
CA MET A 45 0.07 17.67 5.75
C MET A 45 -0.37 17.55 4.29
N GLY A 46 0.42 16.87 3.48
CA GLY A 46 0.19 16.83 2.04
C GLY A 46 1.36 16.25 1.23
N PHE A 47 1.10 15.98 -0.04
CA PHE A 47 2.12 15.60 -1.02
C PHE A 47 2.91 16.82 -1.47
N ASN A 48 4.24 16.67 -1.49
CA ASN A 48 5.21 17.65 -2.01
C ASN A 48 5.06 19.07 -1.43
N LYS A 49 4.84 19.17 -0.11
CA LYS A 49 4.71 20.44 0.62
C LYS A 49 6.07 21.04 1.01
N ASP A 50 6.81 20.31 1.83
CA ASP A 50 8.16 20.67 2.27
C ASP A 50 9.01 19.40 2.36
N ASN A 51 10.11 19.36 1.60
CA ASN A 51 10.97 18.19 1.50
C ASN A 51 11.74 17.89 2.79
N ARG A 52 11.88 18.86 3.71
CA ARG A 52 12.56 18.69 5.00
C ARG A 52 11.75 17.84 5.98
N PHE A 53 10.44 17.75 5.76
CA PHE A 53 9.50 17.02 6.61
C PHE A 53 8.85 15.84 5.89
N SER A 54 9.44 15.39 4.76
CA SER A 54 8.95 14.24 4.01
C SER A 54 9.04 12.95 4.85
N SER A 55 7.90 12.33 5.13
CA SER A 55 7.81 11.03 5.80
C SER A 55 8.10 9.85 4.86
N ALA A 56 7.86 10.04 3.56
CA ALA A 56 8.16 9.07 2.50
C ALA A 56 8.37 9.79 1.16
N LYS A 57 9.09 9.14 0.25
CA LYS A 57 9.25 9.58 -1.14
C LYS A 57 8.86 8.44 -2.07
N ILE A 58 7.92 8.71 -2.98
CA ILE A 58 7.46 7.77 -4.00
C ILE A 58 7.63 8.38 -5.38
N GLU A 59 7.91 7.54 -6.36
CA GLU A 59 7.98 7.90 -7.78
C GLU A 59 6.90 7.11 -8.53
N VAL A 60 6.09 7.81 -9.32
CA VAL A 60 4.91 7.24 -9.99
C VAL A 60 4.89 7.69 -11.45
N SER A 61 4.67 6.74 -12.37
CA SER A 61 4.42 6.97 -13.79
C SER A 61 2.95 6.74 -14.14
N VAL A 62 2.47 7.41 -15.18
CA VAL A 62 1.17 7.11 -15.81
C VAL A 62 1.47 6.50 -17.17
N ASP A 63 1.38 5.17 -17.23
CA ASP A 63 1.70 4.40 -18.43
C ASP A 63 0.42 4.02 -19.15
N ALA A 64 0.28 4.46 -20.41
CA ALA A 64 -0.92 4.23 -21.21
C ALA A 64 -0.52 3.72 -22.60
N TYR A 65 -0.61 2.41 -22.80
CA TYR A 65 -0.30 1.76 -24.07
C TYR A 65 -1.41 0.81 -24.53
N THR A 66 -1.49 0.59 -25.85
CA THR A 66 -2.38 -0.39 -26.47
C THR A 66 -1.61 -1.25 -27.45
N GLY A 67 -2.04 -2.50 -27.61
CA GLY A 67 -1.50 -3.45 -28.57
C GLY A 67 -2.60 -4.37 -29.09
N THR A 68 -2.32 -5.10 -30.16
CA THR A 68 -3.29 -6.02 -30.78
C THR A 68 -2.81 -7.45 -30.60
N PHE A 69 -3.72 -8.38 -30.29
CA PHE A 69 -3.40 -9.81 -30.18
C PHE A 69 -2.72 -10.32 -31.45
N GLY A 70 -1.60 -11.06 -31.30
CA GLY A 70 -0.79 -11.55 -32.42
C GLY A 70 0.18 -10.53 -33.03
N ASN A 71 0.25 -9.30 -32.49
CA ASN A 71 1.21 -8.26 -32.90
C ASN A 71 2.02 -7.78 -31.68
N SER A 72 3.34 -7.72 -31.80
CA SER A 72 4.24 -7.20 -30.76
C SER A 72 4.31 -5.67 -30.71
N GLY A 73 3.68 -4.98 -31.67
CA GLY A 73 3.59 -3.54 -31.73
C GLY A 73 2.71 -2.98 -30.61
N VAL A 74 3.25 -2.00 -29.88
CA VAL A 74 2.55 -1.22 -28.86
C VAL A 74 2.58 0.26 -29.23
N SER A 75 1.47 0.96 -29.00
CA SER A 75 1.35 2.40 -29.20
C SER A 75 0.92 3.09 -27.91
N ILE A 76 1.45 4.29 -27.67
CA ILE A 76 1.07 5.11 -26.52
C ILE A 76 -0.30 5.74 -26.80
N VAL A 77 -1.25 5.55 -25.88
CA VAL A 77 -2.64 6.00 -26.04
C VAL A 77 -2.84 7.42 -25.52
N THR A 78 -2.10 7.81 -24.48
CA THR A 78 -2.21 9.14 -23.86
C THR A 78 -0.84 9.77 -23.75
N ILE A 79 -0.69 10.98 -24.32
CA ILE A 79 0.53 11.77 -24.24
C ILE A 79 0.27 13.00 -23.38
N VAL A 80 0.93 13.07 -22.24
CA VAL A 80 1.03 14.30 -21.45
C VAL A 80 2.10 15.18 -22.08
N LYS A 81 1.69 16.17 -22.87
CA LYS A 81 2.60 17.05 -23.63
C LYS A 81 3.47 17.94 -22.73
N ASP A 82 2.92 18.39 -21.61
CA ASP A 82 3.63 19.20 -20.61
C ASP A 82 3.59 18.48 -19.26
N SER A 83 4.66 17.76 -18.97
CA SER A 83 4.80 16.97 -17.75
C SER A 83 4.85 17.85 -16.49
N LYS A 84 5.33 19.10 -16.60
CA LYS A 84 5.40 20.03 -15.49
C LYS A 84 4.01 20.52 -15.11
N VAL A 85 3.23 20.98 -16.08
CA VAL A 85 1.84 21.41 -15.86
C VAL A 85 1.02 20.25 -15.31
N PHE A 86 1.13 19.06 -15.89
CA PHE A 86 0.44 17.88 -15.36
C PHE A 86 0.82 17.58 -13.91
N LYS A 87 2.12 17.56 -13.59
CA LYS A 87 2.61 17.31 -12.22
C LYS A 87 2.03 18.32 -11.23
N ASP A 88 2.05 19.61 -11.56
CA ASP A 88 1.56 20.66 -10.66
C ASP A 88 0.06 20.52 -10.37
N PHE A 89 -0.75 20.22 -11.39
CA PHE A 89 -2.20 19.99 -11.21
C PHE A 89 -2.49 18.64 -10.54
N PHE A 90 -1.75 17.59 -10.87
CA PHE A 90 -1.92 16.27 -10.27
C PHE A 90 -1.62 16.32 -8.77
N ILE A 91 -0.56 17.01 -8.35
CA ILE A 91 -0.24 17.23 -6.92
C ILE A 91 -1.37 17.99 -6.21
N LYS A 92 -2.03 18.96 -6.87
CA LYS A 92 -3.20 19.64 -6.29
C LYS A 92 -4.37 18.67 -6.07
N VAL A 93 -4.65 17.80 -7.05
CA VAL A 93 -5.69 16.77 -6.92
C VAL A 93 -5.35 15.77 -5.81
N LEU A 94 -4.11 15.28 -5.76
CA LEU A 94 -3.65 14.38 -4.69
C LEU A 94 -3.82 15.01 -3.31
N ASN A 95 -3.44 16.29 -3.17
CA ASN A 95 -3.60 17.02 -1.91
C ASN A 95 -5.07 17.26 -1.52
N LYS A 96 -5.97 17.44 -2.49
CA LYS A 96 -7.41 17.56 -2.23
C LYS A 96 -7.99 16.28 -1.59
N HIS A 97 -7.47 15.13 -1.99
CA HIS A 97 -7.88 13.81 -1.49
C HIS A 97 -6.87 13.19 -0.52
N PHE A 98 -5.97 13.99 0.08
CA PHE A 98 -4.84 13.47 0.83
C PHE A 98 -5.23 12.49 1.94
N ASN A 99 -6.20 12.89 2.79
CA ASN A 99 -6.63 12.07 3.93
C ASN A 99 -7.24 10.74 3.46
N GLU A 100 -8.10 10.80 2.43
CA GLU A 100 -8.75 9.64 1.83
C GLU A 100 -7.71 8.67 1.26
N LEU A 101 -6.81 9.17 0.41
CA LEU A 101 -5.76 8.38 -0.23
C LEU A 101 -4.85 7.69 0.79
N MET A 102 -4.46 8.39 1.86
CA MET A 102 -3.59 7.81 2.87
C MET A 102 -4.29 6.77 3.74
N ILE A 103 -5.57 6.95 4.06
CA ILE A 103 -6.38 5.95 4.78
C ILE A 103 -6.60 4.73 3.89
N GLU A 104 -6.98 4.94 2.63
CA GLU A 104 -7.20 3.86 1.66
C GLU A 104 -5.92 3.06 1.42
N THR A 105 -4.77 3.74 1.27
CA THR A 105 -3.45 3.09 1.18
C THR A 105 -3.18 2.21 2.41
N ALA A 106 -3.51 2.70 3.60
CA ALA A 106 -3.30 1.95 4.83
C ALA A 106 -4.23 0.72 4.94
N ASP A 107 -5.49 0.86 4.50
CA ASP A 107 -6.44 -0.25 4.43
C ASP A 107 -6.01 -1.30 3.41
N GLU A 108 -5.54 -0.89 2.23
CA GLU A 108 -5.00 -1.78 1.20
C GLU A 108 -3.78 -2.57 1.72
N ILE A 109 -2.88 -1.93 2.48
CA ILE A 109 -1.75 -2.62 3.12
C ILE A 109 -2.25 -3.71 4.10
N ILE A 110 -3.25 -3.39 4.91
CA ILE A 110 -3.82 -4.32 5.89
C ILE A 110 -4.54 -5.48 5.18
N ASP A 111 -5.32 -5.20 4.14
CA ASP A 111 -6.10 -6.21 3.43
C ASP A 111 -5.21 -7.12 2.58
N SER A 112 -4.13 -6.60 2.02
CA SER A 112 -3.06 -7.40 1.42
C SER A 112 -2.46 -8.37 2.44
N ALA A 113 -2.21 -7.91 3.68
CA ALA A 113 -1.68 -8.76 4.75
C ALA A 113 -2.67 -9.86 5.15
N LYS A 114 -3.97 -9.56 5.24
CA LYS A 114 -5.02 -10.56 5.53
C LYS A 114 -5.11 -11.60 4.42
N THR A 115 -5.07 -11.17 3.16
CA THR A 115 -5.14 -12.06 2.00
C THR A 115 -3.95 -13.03 1.99
N LYS A 116 -2.73 -12.51 2.18
CA LYS A 116 -1.51 -13.33 2.31
C LYS A 116 -1.60 -14.32 3.47
N ASN A 117 -2.21 -13.92 4.59
CA ASN A 117 -2.39 -14.82 5.73
C ASN A 117 -3.39 -15.95 5.42
N LEU A 118 -4.48 -15.66 4.70
CA LEU A 118 -5.45 -16.68 4.27
C LEU A 118 -4.82 -17.68 3.30
N GLU A 119 -4.02 -17.19 2.34
CA GLU A 119 -3.25 -18.05 1.41
C GLU A 119 -2.29 -18.96 2.18
N ALA A 120 -1.54 -18.42 3.15
CA ALA A 120 -0.62 -19.20 3.98
C ALA A 120 -1.33 -20.27 4.83
N ILE A 121 -2.53 -19.98 5.36
CA ILE A 121 -3.35 -20.96 6.10
C ILE A 121 -3.77 -22.09 5.16
N LYS A 122 -4.27 -21.76 3.96
CA LYS A 122 -4.70 -22.75 2.98
C LYS A 122 -3.55 -23.68 2.56
N GLU A 123 -2.37 -23.14 2.31
CA GLU A 123 -1.17 -23.94 2.02
C GLU A 123 -0.83 -24.91 3.16
N LEU A 124 -0.95 -24.47 4.43
CA LEU A 124 -0.70 -25.33 5.58
C LEU A 124 -1.74 -26.46 5.70
N GLU A 125 -3.01 -26.15 5.43
CA GLU A 125 -4.09 -27.15 5.43
C GLU A 125 -3.89 -28.21 4.35
N ASP A 126 -3.53 -27.80 3.14
CA ASP A 126 -3.23 -28.71 2.02
C ASP A 126 -2.02 -29.60 2.35
N MET A 127 -0.94 -29.04 2.91
CA MET A 127 0.21 -29.83 3.38
C MET A 127 -0.18 -30.84 4.46
N LEU A 128 -0.98 -30.42 5.45
CA LEU A 128 -1.44 -31.30 6.53
C LEU A 128 -2.30 -32.44 5.97
N LYS A 129 -3.13 -32.16 4.96
CA LYS A 129 -3.96 -33.16 4.29
C LYS A 129 -3.09 -34.18 3.54
N THR A 130 -2.08 -33.73 2.80
CA THR A 130 -1.13 -34.62 2.11
C THR A 130 -0.38 -35.51 3.10
N LEU A 131 0.17 -34.96 4.18
CA LEU A 131 0.87 -35.73 5.22
C LEU A 131 -0.05 -36.76 5.92
N LYS A 132 -1.32 -36.42 6.14
CA LYS A 132 -2.33 -37.35 6.69
C LYS A 132 -2.73 -38.46 5.72
N LEU A 133 -2.57 -38.25 4.41
CA LEU A 133 -2.81 -39.28 3.40
C LEU A 133 -1.59 -40.21 3.27
N GLU A 134 -0.37 -39.66 3.26
CA GLU A 134 0.89 -40.43 3.21
C GLU A 134 1.10 -41.32 4.44
N THR A 135 0.63 -40.90 5.61
CA THR A 135 0.71 -41.70 6.85
C THR A 135 -0.33 -42.82 6.93
N LYS A 136 -1.32 -42.84 6.03
CA LYS A 136 -2.37 -43.88 5.95
C LYS A 136 -2.08 -44.99 4.94
N GLU A 137 -1.05 -44.86 4.10
CA GLU A 137 -0.60 -45.96 3.25
C GLU A 137 0.39 -46.84 4.05
N PRO A 138 0.04 -48.08 4.41
CA PRO A 138 1.00 -49.00 5.00
C PRO A 138 2.08 -49.30 3.96
N LYS A 139 3.34 -49.09 4.32
CA LYS A 139 4.48 -49.60 3.56
C LYS A 139 4.33 -51.12 3.46
N SER A 140 4.02 -51.60 2.26
CA SER A 140 4.01 -53.01 1.87
C SER A 140 5.41 -53.60 1.92
#